data_AF-A0A2W5XFR8-F1
#
_entry.id   AF-A0A2W5XFR8-F1
#
_cell.length_a   1.000
_cell.length_b   1.000
_cell.length_c   1.000
_cell.angle_alpha   90.00
_cell.angle_beta   90.00
_cell.angle_gamma   90.00
#
_symmetry.space_group_name_H-M   'P 1'
#
loop_
_entity.id
_entity.type
_entity.pdbx_description
1 polymer ?
#
loop_
_entity_poly.entity_id
_entity_poly.type
_entity_poly.pdbx_seq_one_letter_code
_entity_poly.pdbx_strand_id
1 'polypeptide(L)'
;MTSSPLALLVFTAGAVGVLHTVVPDHWAPIAVIARQRRWSRRETARAAAGAGLGHTLSTLLIGAVAWAAGSVAAVRYGRDINIAAGFALVAFGLWSALSGLREIHRHEHATHSHEHESGRTPLLTRPCF
;
A
#
# COMPACT_ATOMS: atom_id res chain seq x y z
N MET A 1 -0.84 26.21 -23.54
CA MET A 1 0.08 25.05 -23.43
C MET A 1 -0.76 23.80 -23.32
N THR A 2 -1.09 23.15 -24.44
CA THR A 2 -1.83 21.90 -24.44
C THR A 2 -0.83 20.75 -24.32
N SER A 3 -0.69 20.18 -23.13
CA SER A 3 0.08 18.96 -22.95
C SER A 3 -0.58 17.82 -23.75
N SER A 4 0.22 17.04 -24.49
CA SER A 4 -0.26 15.84 -25.16
C SER A 4 -0.94 14.89 -24.15
N PRO A 5 -2.13 14.32 -24.43
CA PRO A 5 -2.80 13.37 -23.53
C PRO A 5 -1.90 12.19 -23.13
N LEU A 6 -1.05 11.73 -24.06
CA LEU A 6 -0.06 10.68 -23.79
C LEU A 6 0.99 11.14 -22.78
N ALA A 7 1.47 12.38 -22.89
CA ALA A 7 2.43 12.94 -21.95
C ALA A 7 1.84 13.04 -20.54
N LEU A 8 0.57 13.42 -20.43
CA LEU A 8 -0.15 13.45 -19.15
C LEU A 8 -0.29 12.04 -18.55
N LEU A 9 -0.68 11.05 -19.34
CA LEU A 9 -0.81 9.66 -18.89
C LEU A 9 0.52 9.07 -18.41
N VAL A 10 1.59 9.25 -19.19
CA VAL A 10 2.94 8.77 -18.82
C VAL A 10 3.40 9.45 -17.53
N PHE A 11 3.19 10.76 -17.42
CA PHE A 11 3.57 11.51 -16.23
C PHE A 11 2.79 11.05 -14.99
N THR A 12 1.47 10.97 -15.05
CA THR A 12 0.65 10.60 -13.89
C THR A 12 0.85 9.14 -13.50
N ALA A 13 0.90 8.22 -14.46
CA ALA A 13 1.17 6.81 -14.18
C ALA A 13 2.56 6.62 -13.54
N GLY A 14 3.57 7.32 -14.07
CA GLY A 14 4.93 7.31 -13.50
C GLY A 14 4.96 7.89 -12.08
N ALA A 15 4.34 9.05 -11.87
CA ALA A 15 4.30 9.70 -10.56
C ALA A 15 3.59 8.84 -9.51
N VAL A 16 2.42 8.27 -9.86
CA VAL A 16 1.68 7.37 -8.97
C VAL A 16 2.50 6.12 -8.67
N GLY A 17 3.12 5.51 -9.68
CA GLY A 17 3.95 4.31 -9.48
C GLY A 17 5.12 4.56 -8.53
N VAL A 18 5.83 5.69 -8.69
CA VAL A 18 6.93 6.07 -7.80
C VAL A 18 6.43 6.33 -6.38
N LEU A 19 5.42 7.19 -6.22
CA LEU A 19 4.90 7.56 -4.89
C LEU A 19 4.32 6.36 -4.15
N HIS A 20 3.63 5.46 -4.85
CA HIS A 20 3.07 4.26 -4.27
C HIS A 20 4.16 3.28 -3.78
N THR A 21 5.25 3.13 -4.55
CA THR A 21 6.35 2.24 -4.19
C THR A 21 7.16 2.73 -2.99
N VAL A 22 7.14 4.04 -2.70
CA VAL A 22 7.79 4.61 -1.50
C VAL A 22 7.14 4.12 -0.21
N VAL A 23 5.85 3.78 -0.25
CA VAL A 23 5.12 3.27 0.91
C VAL A 23 5.76 1.96 1.38
N PRO A 24 6.05 1.81 2.69
CA PRO A 24 6.84 0.70 3.20
C PRO A 24 6.27 -0.69 2.94
N ASP A 25 4.98 -0.82 2.70
CA ASP A 25 4.34 -2.08 2.33
C ASP A 25 4.90 -2.69 1.02
N HIS A 26 5.45 -1.87 0.12
CA HIS A 26 5.97 -2.32 -1.17
C HIS A 26 7.42 -2.80 -1.12
N TRP A 27 8.27 -2.15 -0.31
CA TRP A 27 9.70 -2.46 -0.28
C TRP A 27 10.14 -3.19 0.99
N ALA A 28 9.45 -3.00 2.13
CA ALA A 28 9.87 -3.57 3.41
C ALA A 28 9.89 -5.11 3.40
N PRO A 29 8.89 -5.82 2.83
CA PRO A 29 8.93 -7.29 2.79
C PRO A 29 10.16 -7.82 2.06
N ILE A 30 10.50 -7.24 0.92
CA ILE A 30 11.67 -7.64 0.12
C ILE A 30 12.96 -7.29 0.87
N ALA A 31 13.04 -6.11 1.49
CA ALA A 31 14.21 -5.70 2.26
C ALA A 31 14.47 -6.60 3.48
N VAL A 32 13.41 -7.05 4.16
CA VAL A 32 13.52 -7.98 5.29
C VAL A 32 14.03 -9.35 4.81
N ILE A 33 13.46 -9.91 3.74
CA ILE A 33 13.88 -11.19 3.17
C ILE A 33 15.32 -11.10 2.66
N ALA A 34 15.67 -10.03 1.94
CA ALA A 34 17.01 -9.80 1.42
C ALA A 34 18.06 -9.77 2.54
N ARG A 35 17.73 -9.12 3.67
CA ARG A 35 18.63 -9.08 4.84
C ARG A 35 18.78 -10.44 5.50
N GLN A 36 17.69 -11.19 5.67
CA GLN A 36 17.74 -12.54 6.25
C GLN A 36 18.52 -13.53 5.37
N ARG A 37 18.39 -13.43 4.04
CA ARG A 37 19.09 -14.31 3.08
C ARG A 37 20.46 -13.77 2.64
N ARG A 38 20.91 -12.64 3.19
CA ARG A 38 22.15 -11.94 2.82
C ARG A 38 22.31 -11.74 1.30
N TRP A 39 21.22 -11.35 0.63
CA TRP A 39 21.25 -11.08 -0.82
C TRP A 39 22.18 -9.90 -1.15
N SER A 40 22.91 -10.03 -2.24
CA SER A 40 23.59 -8.92 -2.90
C SER A 40 22.59 -7.91 -3.43
N ARG A 41 23.04 -6.67 -3.66
CA ARG A 41 22.20 -5.60 -4.24
C ARG A 41 21.55 -6.01 -5.55
N ARG A 42 22.24 -6.82 -6.38
CA ARG A 42 21.75 -7.29 -7.67
C ARG A 42 20.62 -8.31 -7.52
N GLU A 43 20.74 -9.22 -6.56
CA GLU A 43 19.69 -10.21 -6.26
C GLU A 43 18.43 -9.51 -5.75
N THR A 44 18.58 -8.59 -4.79
CA THR A 44 17.47 -7.79 -4.27
C THR A 44 16.80 -6.97 -5.36
N ALA A 45 17.58 -6.31 -6.24
CA ALA A 45 17.04 -5.52 -7.34
C ALA A 45 16.27 -6.39 -8.35
N ARG A 46 16.76 -7.60 -8.67
CA ARG A 46 16.06 -8.55 -9.54
C ARG A 46 14.77 -9.07 -8.92
N ALA A 47 14.80 -9.42 -7.64
CA ALA A 47 13.62 -9.87 -6.91
C ALA A 47 12.56 -8.75 -6.86
N ALA A 48 12.96 -7.52 -6.55
CA ALA A 48 12.08 -6.35 -6.55
C ALA A 48 11.50 -6.06 -7.94
N ALA A 49 12.32 -6.09 -8.99
CA ALA A 49 11.85 -5.89 -10.36
C ALA A 49 10.87 -6.99 -10.78
N GLY A 50 11.16 -8.25 -10.47
CA GLY A 50 10.27 -9.38 -10.77
C GLY A 50 8.94 -9.30 -10.04
N ALA A 51 8.96 -8.99 -8.74
CA ALA A 51 7.76 -8.82 -7.93
C ALA A 51 6.92 -7.63 -8.42
N GLY A 52 7.54 -6.47 -8.67
CA GLY A 52 6.86 -5.27 -9.15
C GLY A 52 6.26 -5.44 -10.55
N LEU A 53 6.98 -6.07 -11.47
CA LEU A 53 6.49 -6.39 -12.81
C LEU A 53 5.34 -7.41 -12.74
N GLY A 54 5.52 -8.50 -12.00
CA GLY A 54 4.49 -9.52 -11.83
C GLY A 54 3.22 -8.94 -11.21
N HIS A 55 3.36 -8.15 -10.14
CA HIS A 55 2.26 -7.44 -9.51
C HIS A 55 1.54 -6.52 -10.50
N THR A 56 2.25 -5.61 -11.15
CA THR A 56 1.67 -4.64 -12.09
C THR A 56 0.99 -5.31 -13.29
N LEU A 57 1.61 -6.34 -13.88
CA LEU A 57 1.02 -7.07 -15.00
C LEU A 57 -0.22 -7.85 -14.57
N SER A 58 -0.20 -8.46 -13.38
CA SER A 58 -1.35 -9.19 -12.85
C SER A 58 -2.54 -8.27 -12.58
N THR A 59 -2.31 -7.10 -11.97
CA THR A 59 -3.37 -6.13 -11.69
C THR A 59 -3.90 -5.50 -12.98
N LEU A 60 -3.02 -5.23 -13.96
CA LEU A 60 -3.44 -4.75 -15.28
C LEU A 60 -4.30 -5.79 -16.01
N LEU A 61 -3.93 -7.06 -15.95
CA LEU A 61 -4.71 -8.14 -16.57
C LEU A 61 -6.09 -8.26 -15.92
N ILE A 62 -6.17 -8.28 -14.60
CA ILE A 62 -7.44 -8.31 -13.86
C ILE A 62 -8.29 -7.09 -14.23
N GLY A 63 -7.68 -5.90 -14.26
CA GLY A 63 -8.35 -4.66 -14.65
C GLY A 63 -8.88 -4.68 -16.08
N ALA A 64 -8.11 -5.23 -17.03
CA ALA A 64 -8.53 -5.37 -18.42
C ALA A 64 -9.73 -6.32 -18.57
N VAL A 65 -9.73 -7.45 -17.85
CA VAL A 65 -10.86 -8.39 -17.83
C VAL A 65 -12.10 -7.75 -17.21
N ALA A 66 -11.95 -7.07 -16.07
CA ALA A 66 -13.03 -6.37 -15.40
C ALA A 66 -13.61 -5.24 -16.28
N TRP A 67 -12.74 -4.49 -16.98
CA TRP A 67 -13.15 -3.45 -17.92
C TRP A 67 -13.91 -4.02 -19.12
N ALA A 68 -13.42 -5.11 -19.71
CA ALA A 68 -14.11 -5.77 -20.82
C ALA A 68 -15.52 -6.23 -20.40
N ALA A 69 -15.65 -6.95 -19.29
CA ALA A 69 -16.95 -7.38 -18.76
C ALA A 69 -17.84 -6.20 -18.37
N GLY A 70 -17.26 -5.20 -17.70
CA GLY A 70 -17.96 -4.01 -17.23
C GLY A 70 -18.49 -3.14 -18.37
N SER A 71 -17.75 -3.01 -19.48
CA SER A 71 -18.17 -2.23 -20.65
C SER A 71 -19.45 -2.79 -21.30
N VAL A 72 -19.59 -4.13 -21.35
CA VAL A 72 -20.80 -4.79 -21.84
C VAL A 72 -21.96 -4.59 -20.85
N ALA A 73 -21.71 -4.77 -19.56
CA ALA A 73 -22.74 -4.60 -18.53
C ALA A 73 -23.23 -3.14 -18.41
N ALA A 74 -22.35 -2.17 -18.64
CA ALA A 74 -22.64 -0.74 -18.54
C ALA A 74 -23.70 -0.27 -19.54
N VAL A 75 -23.81 -0.90 -20.72
CA VAL A 75 -24.82 -0.57 -21.72
C VAL A 75 -26.24 -0.75 -21.16
N ARG A 76 -26.45 -1.75 -20.30
CA ARG A 76 -27.77 -2.05 -19.73
C ARG A 76 -27.95 -1.54 -18.30
N TYR A 77 -26.89 -1.58 -17.50
CA TYR A 77 -26.96 -1.34 -16.04
C TYR A 77 -26.05 -0.20 -15.57
N GLY A 78 -25.51 0.62 -16.48
CA GLY A 78 -24.51 1.64 -16.14
C GLY A 78 -24.94 2.59 -15.03
N ARG A 79 -26.22 3.00 -14.98
CA ARG A 79 -26.75 3.85 -13.91
C ARG A 79 -26.68 3.16 -12.55
N ASP A 80 -27.15 1.92 -12.46
CA ASP A 80 -27.23 1.20 -11.19
C ASP A 80 -25.83 0.82 -10.69
N ILE A 81 -24.93 0.44 -11.61
CA ILE A 81 -23.51 0.18 -11.31
C ILE A 81 -22.83 1.45 -10.77
N ASN A 82 -23.06 2.61 -11.40
CA ASN A 82 -22.46 3.86 -10.94
C ASN A 82 -22.96 4.26 -9.55
N ILE A 83 -24.26 4.13 -9.29
CA ILE A 83 -24.83 4.41 -7.96
C ILE A 83 -24.24 3.45 -6.91
N ALA A 84 -24.21 2.16 -7.20
CA ALA A 84 -23.66 1.15 -6.31
C ALA A 84 -22.16 1.40 -6.02
N ALA A 85 -21.37 1.70 -7.06
CA ALA A 85 -19.96 2.02 -6.92
C ALA A 85 -19.75 3.30 -6.07
N GLY A 86 -20.59 4.32 -6.26
CA GLY A 86 -20.57 5.53 -5.45
C GLY A 86 -20.80 5.24 -3.97
N PHE A 87 -21.84 4.48 -3.63
CA PHE A 87 -22.10 4.07 -2.25
C PHE A 87 -20.96 3.21 -1.67
N ALA A 88 -20.43 2.27 -2.46
CA ALA A 88 -19.30 1.44 -2.04
C ALA A 88 -18.04 2.26 -1.73
N LEU A 89 -17.72 3.25 -2.57
CA LEU A 89 -16.60 4.17 -2.36
C LEU A 89 -16.79 5.03 -1.10
N VAL A 90 -17.98 5.59 -0.89
CA VAL A 90 -18.30 6.37 0.31
C VAL A 90 -18.17 5.50 1.57
N ALA A 91 -18.75 4.30 1.55
CA ALA A 91 -18.66 3.36 2.67
C ALA A 91 -17.22 2.95 2.98
N PHE A 92 -16.43 2.64 1.94
CA PHE A 92 -15.02 2.27 2.09
C PHE A 92 -14.17 3.44 2.61
N GLY A 93 -14.39 4.65 2.11
CA GLY A 93 -13.72 5.86 2.58
C GLY A 93 -14.02 6.14 4.05
N LEU A 94 -15.30 6.06 4.44
CA LEU A 94 -15.71 6.26 5.84
C LEU A 94 -15.14 5.18 6.75
N TRP A 95 -15.18 3.91 6.33
CA TRP A 95 -14.56 2.81 7.05
C TRP A 95 -13.07 3.04 7.30
N SER A 96 -12.34 3.47 6.26
CA SER A 96 -10.90 3.71 6.34
C SER A 96 -10.57 4.88 7.27
N ALA A 97 -11.32 5.99 7.17
CA ALA A 97 -11.17 7.14 8.05
C ALA A 97 -11.44 6.77 9.52
N LEU A 98 -12.55 6.07 9.79
CA LEU A 98 -12.90 5.64 11.14
C LEU A 98 -11.90 4.62 11.70
N SER A 99 -11.40 3.70 10.89
CA SER A 99 -10.40 2.71 11.31
C SER A 99 -9.08 3.40 11.68
N GLY A 100 -8.62 4.36 10.87
CA GLY A 100 -7.44 5.16 11.18
C GLY A 100 -7.59 5.98 12.46
N LEU A 101 -8.74 6.64 12.65
CA LEU A 101 -9.02 7.40 13.87
C LEU A 101 -9.06 6.52 15.13
N ARG A 102 -9.66 5.33 15.03
CA ARG A 102 -9.71 4.35 16.13
C ARG A 102 -8.32 3.87 16.53
N GLU A 103 -7.43 3.64 15.57
CA GLU A 103 -6.07 3.20 15.85
C GLU A 103 -5.26 4.28 16.60
N ILE A 104 -5.36 5.53 16.14
CA ILE A 104 -4.70 6.68 16.81
C ILE A 104 -5.20 6.81 18.26
N HIS A 105 -6.51 6.75 18.48
CA HIS A 105 -7.09 6.92 19.82
C HIS A 105 -6.77 5.75 20.78
N ARG A 106 -6.56 4.54 20.24
CA ARG A 106 -6.10 3.38 21.03
C ARG A 106 -4.65 3.53 21.50
N HIS A 107 -3.78 4.13 20.69
CA HIS A 107 -2.40 4.38 21.08
C HIS A 107 -2.26 5.43 22.19
N GLU A 108 -3.12 6.45 22.22
CA GLU A 108 -3.12 7.48 23.28
C GLU A 108 -3.45 6.90 24.68
N HIS A 109 -4.28 5.87 24.77
CA HIS A 109 -4.58 5.22 26.05
C HIS A 109 -3.50 4.21 26.49
N ALA A 110 -2.75 3.62 25.57
CA ALA A 110 -1.66 2.69 25.91
C ALA A 110 -0.45 3.40 26.53
N THR A 111 -0.15 4.64 26.13
CA THR A 111 0.98 5.43 26.65
C THR A 111 0.80 5.90 28.09
N HIS A 112 -0.42 5.90 28.64
CA HIS A 112 -0.68 6.29 30.03
C HIS A 112 -0.75 5.11 31.03
N SER A 113 -0.44 3.88 30.60
CA SER A 113 -0.47 2.68 31.48
C SER A 113 0.91 2.13 31.87
N HIS A 114 2.00 2.84 31.54
CA HIS A 114 3.37 2.47 31.91
C HIS A 114 4.13 3.55 32.68
N GLU A 115 3.48 4.18 33.66
CA GLU A 115 4.18 4.88 34.74
C GLU A 115 3.67 4.32 36.07
N HIS A 116 4.35 3.28 36.57
CA HIS A 116 4.61 3.00 37.99
C HIS A 116 5.16 1.56 38.14
N GLU A 117 6.45 1.35 37.84
CA GLU A 117 7.25 0.39 38.60
C GLU A 117 8.65 0.95 38.85
N SER A 118 8.72 1.58 40.03
CA SER A 118 9.84 1.81 40.94
C SER A 118 11.20 1.21 40.56
N GLY A 119 12.21 2.07 40.53
CA GLY A 119 13.59 1.71 40.24
C GLY A 119 14.24 0.76 41.24
N ARG A 120 15.18 -0.04 40.73
CA ARG A 120 16.35 -0.57 41.44
C ARG A 120 17.48 -0.90 40.46
N THR A 121 18.54 -0.09 40.57
CA THR A 121 19.97 -0.39 40.37
C THR A 121 20.52 -0.79 38.98
N PRO A 122 21.60 -0.12 38.50
CA PRO A 122 22.26 -0.42 37.24
C PRO A 122 23.39 -1.43 37.46
N LEU A 123 23.26 -2.66 36.95
CA LEU A 123 24.41 -3.56 36.85
C LEU A 123 24.36 -4.43 35.59
N LEU A 124 25.46 -4.32 34.83
CA LEU A 124 26.13 -5.34 34.03
C LEU A 124 25.50 -5.84 32.71
N THR A 125 26.13 -5.35 31.62
CA THR A 125 26.81 -6.15 30.60
C THR A 125 26.01 -7.26 29.88
N ARG A 126 25.66 -7.06 28.61
CA ARG A 126 26.44 -7.48 27.42
C ARG A 126 25.63 -7.31 26.11
N PRO A 127 26.29 -7.22 24.95
CA PRO A 127 25.67 -6.94 23.66
C PRO A 127 25.31 -8.20 22.84
N CYS A 128 24.54 -7.94 21.79
CA CYS A 128 24.33 -8.71 20.56
C CYS A 128 23.51 -10.01 20.63
N PHE A 129 22.29 -9.93 20.11
CA PHE A 129 21.80 -10.79 19.02
C PHE A 129 20.88 -9.96 18.10
#